data_AF-A0A5J4QYS0-F1
#
_entry.id   AF-A0A5J4QYS0-F1
#
_cell.length_a   1.000
_cell.length_b   1.000
_cell.length_c   1.000
_cell.angle_alpha   90.00
_cell.angle_beta   90.00
_cell.angle_gamma   90.00
#
_symmetry.space_group_name_H-M   'P 1'
#
loop_
_entity.id
_entity.type
_entity.pdbx_description
1 polymer ?
#
loop_
_entity_poly.entity_id
_entity_poly.type
_entity_poly.pdbx_seq_one_letter_code
_entity_poly.pdbx_strand_id
1 'polypeptide(L)'
;MLTGNVEVDKEFFTTEIILEEKNDKSKRGAGSPARTKVLIMTESTPTFPAKKSQKPKQVVHIKMVVIPNLKATTIDDEAVNAISSESCIVSDAILEVI
;
A
#
# COMPACT_ATOMS: atom_id res chain seq x y z
N MET A 1 8.72 -12.56 -1.68
CA MET A 1 8.76 -11.28 -2.42
C MET A 1 7.64 -11.29 -3.44
N LEU A 2 7.11 -10.13 -3.80
CA LEU A 2 6.10 -10.00 -4.87
C LEU A 2 6.83 -9.96 -6.21
N THR A 3 6.42 -10.78 -7.18
CA THR A 3 7.18 -11.00 -8.43
C THR A 3 6.42 -10.62 -9.70
N GLY A 4 5.09 -10.45 -9.62
CA GLY A 4 4.23 -10.09 -10.76
C GLY A 4 4.04 -8.58 -10.94
N ASN A 5 2.84 -8.18 -11.36
CA ASN A 5 2.49 -6.77 -11.49
C ASN A 5 2.08 -6.22 -10.14
N VAL A 6 2.88 -5.31 -9.58
CA VAL A 6 2.70 -4.76 -8.24
C VAL A 6 2.23 -3.31 -8.33
N GLU A 7 1.15 -2.99 -7.63
CA GLU A 7 0.72 -1.62 -7.38
C GLU A 7 1.03 -1.25 -5.93
N VAL A 8 1.49 -0.02 -5.70
CA VAL A 8 1.94 0.46 -4.38
C VAL A 8 1.10 1.66 -3.97
N ASP A 9 0.42 1.57 -2.83
CA ASP A 9 -0.46 2.61 -2.30
C ASP A 9 -0.19 2.90 -0.81
N LYS A 10 -0.60 4.09 -0.34
CA LYS A 10 -0.41 4.57 1.03
C LYS A 10 -1.76 4.84 1.67
N GLU A 11 -2.03 4.18 2.79
CA GLU A 11 -3.28 4.36 3.52
C GLU A 11 -3.05 4.61 5.02
N PHE A 12 -4.05 5.21 5.67
CA PHE A 12 -4.07 5.46 7.10
C PHE A 12 -5.18 4.65 7.78
N PHE A 13 -4.80 3.74 8.65
CA PHE A 13 -5.75 2.95 9.44
C PHE A 13 -5.86 3.50 10.85
N THR A 14 -7.08 3.59 11.36
CA THR A 14 -7.31 3.93 12.77
C THR A 14 -6.81 2.77 13.62
N THR A 15 -5.94 3.06 14.56
CA THR A 15 -5.44 2.08 15.54
C THR A 15 -5.87 2.50 16.93
N GLU A 16 -6.19 1.53 17.78
CA GLU A 16 -6.48 1.81 19.18
C GLU A 16 -5.19 2.29 19.86
N ILE A 17 -5.13 3.58 20.17
CA ILE A 17 -4.06 4.16 20.99
C ILE A 17 -4.29 3.71 22.44
N ILE A 18 -3.19 3.37 23.11
CA ILE A 18 -3.20 3.01 24.53
C ILE A 18 -3.84 4.17 25.31
N LEU A 19 -4.79 3.84 26.20
CA LEU A 19 -5.66 4.78 26.93
C LEU A 19 -4.91 5.94 27.62
N GLU A 20 -3.62 5.79 27.89
CA GLU A 20 -2.76 6.77 28.57
C GLU A 20 -2.49 8.04 27.73
N GLU A 21 -2.51 7.97 26.39
CA GLU A 21 -2.33 9.14 25.50
C GLU A 21 -3.64 9.90 25.23
N LYS A 22 -4.78 9.41 25.73
CA LYS A 22 -6.11 9.95 25.44
C LYS A 22 -6.39 11.30 26.11
N ASN A 23 -5.53 11.72 27.05
CA ASN A 23 -5.67 12.98 27.79
C ASN A 23 -5.10 14.20 27.06
N ASP A 24 -4.31 14.02 26.00
CA ASP A 24 -3.84 15.14 25.18
C ASP A 24 -4.83 15.46 24.05
N LYS A 25 -4.91 16.76 23.70
CA LYS A 25 -5.73 17.27 22.58
C LYS A 25 -5.26 16.67 21.26
N SER A 26 -5.71 15.46 20.96
CA SER A 26 -5.33 14.73 19.76
C SER A 26 -5.90 15.41 18.53
N LYS A 27 -5.02 15.76 17.59
CA LYS A 27 -5.42 16.30 16.28
C LYS A 27 -6.24 15.26 15.53
N ARG A 28 -7.28 15.69 14.82
CA ARG A 28 -8.09 14.84 13.92
C ARG A 28 -7.47 14.84 12.52
N GLY A 29 -7.66 13.75 11.75
CA GLY A 29 -7.21 13.64 10.36
C GLY A 29 -5.92 12.83 10.16
N ALA A 30 -5.28 12.95 8.99
CA ALA A 30 -4.08 12.17 8.60
C ALA A 30 -2.83 12.42 9.50
N GLY A 31 -2.81 13.53 10.24
CA GLY A 31 -1.79 13.82 11.24
C GLY A 31 -2.18 13.40 12.67
N SER A 32 -3.26 12.63 12.82
CA SER A 32 -3.67 12.12 14.13
C SER A 32 -2.70 11.05 14.61
N PRO A 33 -2.22 11.13 15.87
CA PRO A 33 -1.48 10.03 16.50
C PRO A 33 -2.29 8.73 16.54
N ALA A 34 -3.62 8.83 16.49
CA ALA A 34 -4.55 7.71 16.48
C ALA A 34 -4.57 6.89 15.20
N ARG A 35 -3.78 7.28 14.19
CA ARG A 35 -3.78 6.65 12.87
C ARG A 35 -2.39 6.12 12.54
N THR A 36 -2.34 4.83 12.25
CA THR A 36 -1.14 4.16 11.76
C THR A 36 -1.07 4.31 10.24
N LYS A 37 0.13 4.66 9.76
CA LYS A 37 0.46 4.74 8.34
C LYS A 37 0.81 3.34 7.84
N VAL A 38 0.20 2.93 6.75
CA VAL A 38 0.39 1.61 6.16
C VAL A 38 0.73 1.76 4.68
N LEU A 39 1.78 1.08 4.27
CA LEU A 39 2.13 0.86 2.87
C LEU A 39 1.45 -0.42 2.40
N ILE A 40 0.68 -0.34 1.33
CA ILE A 40 -0.05 -1.46 0.74
C ILE A 40 0.59 -1.76 -0.61
N MET A 41 0.93 -3.03 -0.83
CA MET A 41 1.44 -3.51 -2.11
C MET A 41 0.53 -4.64 -2.58
N THR A 42 -0.05 -4.48 -3.77
CA THR A 42 -0.97 -5.46 -4.35
C THR A 42 -0.37 -6.05 -5.61
N GLU A 43 -0.19 -7.37 -5.61
CA GLU A 43 0.20 -8.10 -6.80
C GLU A 43 -1.07 -8.55 -7.53
N SER A 44 -1.15 -8.23 -8.81
CA SER A 44 -2.31 -8.57 -9.65
C SER A 44 -1.91 -9.29 -10.93
N THR A 45 -2.80 -10.17 -11.38
CA THR A 45 -2.69 -10.83 -12.69
C THR A 45 -3.77 -10.31 -13.62
N PRO A 46 -3.44 -10.05 -14.90
CA PRO A 46 -4.45 -9.69 -15.89
C PRO A 46 -5.43 -10.85 -16.06
N THR A 47 -6.72 -10.52 -16.16
CA THR A 47 -7.78 -11.50 -16.39
C THR A 47 -8.56 -11.11 -17.64
N PHE A 48 -9.08 -12.11 -18.35
CA PHE A 48 -9.97 -11.91 -19.49
C PHE A 48 -11.42 -12.00 -19.00
N PRO A 49 -12.07 -10.87 -18.69
CA PRO A 49 -13.43 -10.88 -18.15
C PRO A 49 -14.42 -11.42 -19.18
N ALA A 50 -15.28 -12.35 -18.75
CA ALA A 50 -16.36 -12.88 -19.60
C ALA A 50 -17.50 -11.85 -19.80
N LYS A 51 -17.65 -10.91 -18.87
CA LYS A 51 -18.67 -9.84 -18.91
C LYS A 51 -18.00 -8.47 -18.82
N LYS A 52 -18.52 -7.48 -19.56
CA LYS A 52 -18.01 -6.09 -19.52
C LYS A 52 -18.02 -5.44 -18.13
N SER A 53 -18.83 -5.94 -17.19
CA SER A 53 -18.88 -5.43 -15.81
C SER A 53 -17.77 -6.00 -14.91
N GLN A 54 -17.08 -7.05 -15.34
CA GLN A 54 -16.00 -7.67 -14.56
C GLN A 54 -14.71 -6.88 -14.75
N LYS A 55 -13.94 -6.74 -13.67
CA LYS A 55 -12.65 -6.06 -13.70
C LYS A 55 -11.63 -6.91 -14.46
N PRO A 56 -10.78 -6.30 -15.31
CA PRO A 56 -9.78 -7.02 -16.12
C PRO A 56 -8.49 -7.37 -15.35
N LYS A 57 -8.48 -7.19 -14.03
CA LYS A 57 -7.37 -7.52 -13.14
C LYS A 57 -7.93 -8.27 -11.94
N GLN A 58 -7.21 -9.28 -11.49
CA GLN A 58 -7.47 -9.98 -10.25
C GLN A 58 -6.28 -9.79 -9.32
N VAL A 59 -6.54 -9.32 -8.10
CA VAL A 59 -5.54 -9.25 -7.05
C VAL A 59 -5.27 -10.66 -6.53
N VAL A 60 -4.00 -11.06 -6.51
CA VAL A 60 -3.56 -12.39 -6.06
C VAL A 60 -2.94 -12.28 -4.67
N HIS A 61 -2.07 -11.30 -4.44
CA HIS A 61 -1.42 -11.07 -3.16
C HIS A 61 -1.57 -9.63 -2.69
N ILE A 62 -1.78 -9.46 -1.39
CA ILE A 62 -1.79 -8.15 -0.73
C ILE A 62 -0.79 -8.21 0.41
N LYS A 63 0.21 -7.33 0.37
CA LYS A 63 1.18 -7.16 1.46
C LYS A 63 0.98 -5.78 2.07
N MET A 64 0.71 -5.73 3.36
CA MET A 64 0.55 -4.49 4.13
C MET A 64 1.68 -4.37 5.13
N VAL A 65 2.35 -3.22 5.14
CA VAL A 65 3.48 -2.94 6.03
C VAL A 65 3.18 -1.65 6.79
N VAL A 66 3.26 -1.71 8.12
CA VAL A 66 3.18 -0.52 8.97
C VAL A 66 4.47 0.27 8.82
N ILE A 67 4.36 1.53 8.40
CA ILE A 67 5.52 2.41 8.20
C ILE A 67 5.52 3.56 9.21
N PRO A 68 6.71 3.96 9.72
CA PRO A 68 6.78 5.06 10.69
C PRO A 68 6.45 6.42 10.07
N ASN A 69 6.69 6.59 8.76
CA ASN A 69 6.48 7.86 8.06
C ASN A 69 6.26 7.65 6.55
N LEU A 70 5.70 8.65 5.87
CA LEU A 70 5.42 8.59 4.42
C LEU A 70 6.55 9.17 3.54
N LYS A 71 7.78 9.26 4.06
CA LYS A 71 8.92 9.76 3.28
C LYS A 71 9.26 8.76 2.17
N ALA A 72 9.66 9.27 1.02
CA ALA A 72 10.05 8.44 -0.14
C ALA A 72 11.08 7.37 0.26
N THR A 73 12.15 7.76 0.97
CA THR A 73 13.18 6.83 1.45
C THR A 73 12.63 5.62 2.19
N THR A 74 11.70 5.83 3.12
CA THR A 74 11.07 4.74 3.90
C THR A 74 10.25 3.81 3.01
N ILE A 75 9.57 4.38 2.01
CA ILE A 75 8.74 3.61 1.08
C ILE A 75 9.61 2.81 0.13
N ASP A 76 10.68 3.42 -0.38
CA ASP A 76 11.62 2.79 -1.30
C ASP A 76 12.34 1.61 -0.61
N ASP A 77 12.80 1.81 0.63
CA ASP A 77 13.42 0.74 1.43
C ASP A 77 12.47 -0.45 1.63
N GLU A 78 11.21 -0.17 2.02
CA GLU A 78 10.20 -1.22 2.21
C GLU A 78 9.80 -1.89 0.88
N ALA A 79 9.73 -1.12 -0.21
CA ALA A 79 9.44 -1.63 -1.54
C ALA A 79 10.55 -2.58 -2.01
N VAL A 80 11.82 -2.21 -1.92
CA VAL A 80 12.96 -3.07 -2.30
C VAL A 80 12.99 -4.37 -1.50
N ASN A 81 12.62 -4.33 -0.22
CA ASN A 81 12.56 -5.53 0.62
C ASN A 81 11.36 -6.44 0.32
N ALA A 82 10.29 -5.87 -0.25
CA ALA A 82 9.03 -6.58 -0.46
C ALA A 82 8.85 -7.06 -1.90
N ILE A 83 9.37 -6.30 -2.86
CA ILE A 83 9.16 -6.42 -4.29
C ILE A 83 10.44 -6.95 -4.92
N SER A 84 10.28 -7.96 -5.78
CA SER A 84 11.40 -8.56 -6.47
C SER A 84 11.84 -7.70 -7.66
N SER A 85 13.12 -7.73 -8.01
CA SER A 85 13.67 -6.90 -9.10
C SER A 85 13.11 -7.25 -10.48
N GLU A 86 12.59 -8.46 -10.65
CA GLU A 86 11.91 -8.94 -11.87
C GLU A 86 10.43 -8.57 -11.96
N SER A 87 9.88 -7.94 -10.93
CA SER A 87 8.48 -7.50 -10.91
C SER A 87 8.27 -6.25 -11.75
N CYS A 88 7.00 -5.98 -12.10
CA CYS A 88 6.61 -4.78 -12.84
C CYS A 88 5.76 -3.89 -11.94
N ILE A 89 6.17 -2.64 -11.71
CA ILE A 89 5.36 -1.68 -10.95
C ILE A 89 4.31 -1.09 -11.90
N VAL A 90 3.05 -1.22 -11.55
CA VAL A 90 1.93 -0.70 -12.34
C VAL A 90 1.22 0.42 -11.59
N SER A 91 1.02 1.55 -12.26
CA SER A 91 0.25 2.70 -11.76
C SER A 91 -0.81 3.07 -12.79
N ASP A 92 -1.99 3.50 -12.32
CA ASP A 92 -3.10 3.92 -13.18
C ASP A 92 -2.75 5.13 -14.07
N ALA A 93 -1.66 5.85 -13.77
CA ALA A 93 -1.24 7.00 -14.55
C ALA A 93 -0.48 6.62 -15.83
N ILE A 94 0.53 5.73 -15.80
CA ILE A 94 1.36 5.38 -16.97
C ILE A 94 2.02 4.01 -16.66
N LEU A 95 2.06 3.12 -17.66
CA LEU A 95 2.97 1.97 -17.68
C LEU A 95 4.42 2.50 -17.76
N GLU A 96 5.07 2.78 -16.63
CA GLU A 96 6.53 2.92 -16.59
C GLU A 96 7.13 1.54 -16.35
N VAL A 97 7.73 1.00 -17.41
CA VAL A 97 8.64 -0.15 -17.33
C VAL A 97 9.96 0.37 -16.76
N ILE A 98 10.43 -0.22 -15.67
CA ILE A 98 11.77 0.04 -15.09
C ILE A 98 12.82 -0.71 -15.90
#